data_AF-A0A945HZR3-F1
#
_entry.id   AF-A0A945HZR3-F1
#
_cell.length_a   1.000
_cell.length_b   1.000
_cell.length_c   1.000
_cell.angle_alpha   90.00
_cell.angle_beta   90.00
_cell.angle_gamma   90.00
#
_symmetry.space_group_name_H-M   'P 1'
#
loop_
_entity.id
_entity.type
_entity.pdbx_description
1 polymer ?
#
loop_
_entity_poly.entity_id
_entity_poly.type
_entity_poly.pdbx_seq_one_letter_code
_entity_poly.pdbx_strand_id
1 'polypeptide(L)'
;MNNYKQKPFIPAIQKTSTLLILSVIAVVAFIISLNSTIIEVSSSYDTKVKAASLMKKSMNILKSNRMVSSVFIDDENDPNETGLVGSPFSLITTDEGDLDAKLTTLDPNFSAGMVELMVQIGIEKNDTVAVLLTGSMPGGNIAVLTGLKALGAYPVVITSVGASQWGANHIDFTWLDMEKILSEKDLIPNRSIAASIGGRNDMGRLLSPEGRNIITENIAVHGLPLIKKSRLADNISHRMKIFKNIAKIDNYSAMINVGGGVASLGTSFNSKLLPAGIVNRSDVQNVSLQDGGIEGVLSKFSKNDIPVLHVLNIKSLTEKLGMPFAPIPVPEIGVGNLYAVEKYNVLVALICLIVLCISVFVVGYQSKKEIKEHLINHEPDSLL
;
A
#
# COMPACT_ATOMS: atom_id res chain seq x y z
N MET A 1 73.60 -2.60 -46.98
CA MET A 1 72.50 -3.48 -46.51
C MET A 1 71.87 -2.82 -45.28
N ASN A 2 70.85 -2.00 -45.50
CA ASN A 2 70.16 -1.29 -44.43
C ASN A 2 69.05 -2.20 -43.86
N ASN A 3 69.32 -2.82 -42.71
CA ASN A 3 68.39 -3.71 -42.04
C ASN A 3 67.41 -2.89 -41.17
N TYR A 4 66.58 -2.05 -41.80
CA TYR A 4 65.47 -1.38 -41.13
C TYR A 4 64.31 -2.37 -40.93
N LYS A 5 64.43 -3.22 -39.91
CA LYS A 5 63.30 -3.85 -39.24
C LYS A 5 63.47 -3.71 -37.73
N GLN A 6 63.71 -2.49 -37.25
CA GLN A 6 63.41 -2.20 -35.85
C GLN A 6 61.88 -2.23 -35.72
N LYS A 7 61.36 -3.14 -34.90
CA LYS A 7 59.93 -3.13 -34.55
C LYS A 7 59.61 -1.74 -33.99
N PRO A 8 58.53 -1.08 -34.45
CA PRO A 8 58.13 0.20 -33.88
C PRO A 8 57.91 0.04 -32.37
N PHE A 9 58.42 1.00 -31.58
CA PHE A 9 58.15 1.05 -30.15
C PHE A 9 56.66 1.32 -29.95
N ILE A 10 55.96 0.34 -29.38
CA ILE A 10 54.54 0.45 -29.04
C ILE A 10 54.48 0.52 -27.53
N PRO A 11 54.10 1.66 -26.93
CA PRO A 11 54.00 1.78 -25.49
C PRO A 11 52.84 0.93 -24.96
N ALA A 12 52.90 0.51 -23.70
CA ALA A 12 51.96 -0.43 -23.10
C ALA A 12 50.47 -0.11 -23.36
N ILE A 13 50.09 1.17 -23.40
CA ILE A 13 48.69 1.58 -23.65
C ILE A 13 48.19 1.30 -25.08
N GLN A 14 49.10 1.15 -26.05
CA GLN A 14 48.77 0.87 -27.46
C GLN A 14 48.95 -0.62 -27.81
N LYS A 15 49.46 -1.45 -26.89
CA LYS A 15 49.61 -2.90 -27.11
C LYS A 15 48.24 -3.57 -27.07
N THR A 16 47.88 -4.29 -28.13
CA THR A 16 46.61 -5.03 -28.22
C THR A 16 46.42 -6.03 -27.07
N SER A 17 47.49 -6.68 -26.61
CA SER A 17 47.43 -7.61 -25.47
C SER A 17 47.05 -6.89 -24.17
N THR A 18 47.55 -5.68 -23.94
CA THR A 18 47.23 -4.87 -22.76
C THR A 18 45.78 -4.40 -22.80
N LEU A 19 45.29 -3.96 -23.96
CA LEU A 19 43.89 -3.60 -24.15
C LEU A 19 42.96 -4.81 -23.95
N LEU A 20 43.35 -6.00 -24.42
CA LEU A 20 42.60 -7.23 -24.22
C LEU A 20 42.52 -7.60 -22.73
N ILE A 21 43.63 -7.48 -21.99
CA ILE A 21 43.65 -7.72 -20.54
C ILE A 21 42.74 -6.74 -19.81
N LEU A 22 42.81 -5.44 -20.11
CA LEU A 22 41.94 -4.43 -19.50
C LEU A 22 40.46 -4.69 -19.81
N SER A 23 40.15 -5.10 -21.04
CA SER A 23 38.80 -5.49 -21.45
C SER A 23 38.30 -6.70 -20.65
N VAL A 24 39.12 -7.74 -20.48
CA VAL A 24 38.78 -8.91 -19.66
C VAL A 24 38.55 -8.50 -18.20
N ILE A 25 39.40 -7.67 -17.62
CA ILE A 25 39.22 -7.16 -16.25
C ILE A 25 37.90 -6.39 -16.13
N ALA A 26 37.57 -5.55 -17.13
CA ALA A 26 36.31 -4.80 -17.15
C ALA A 26 35.08 -5.71 -17.22
N VAL A 27 35.11 -6.73 -18.08
CA VAL A 27 34.03 -7.70 -18.21
C VAL A 27 33.86 -8.50 -16.91
N VAL A 28 34.96 -8.97 -16.32
CA VAL A 28 34.91 -9.70 -15.05
C VAL A 28 34.38 -8.82 -13.92
N ALA A 29 34.86 -7.57 -13.80
CA ALA A 29 34.38 -6.62 -12.80
C ALA A 29 32.89 -6.30 -12.98
N PHE A 30 32.43 -6.15 -14.22
CA PHE A 30 31.02 -5.95 -14.54
C PHE A 30 30.16 -7.16 -14.17
N ILE A 31 30.60 -8.38 -14.51
CA ILE A 31 29.91 -9.62 -14.16
C ILE A 31 29.83 -9.79 -12.64
N ILE A 32 30.92 -9.54 -11.90
CA ILE A 32 30.93 -9.59 -10.43
C ILE A 32 29.94 -8.58 -9.86
N SER A 33 29.95 -7.33 -10.35
CA SER A 33 29.04 -6.29 -9.89
C SER A 33 27.57 -6.60 -10.18
N LEU A 34 27.26 -7.19 -11.34
CA LEU A 34 25.89 -7.56 -11.71
C LEU A 34 25.35 -8.72 -10.88
N ASN A 35 26.19 -9.70 -10.56
CA ASN A 35 25.77 -10.87 -9.78
C ASN A 35 25.88 -10.65 -8.26
N SER A 36 26.35 -9.48 -7.82
CA SER A 36 26.42 -9.14 -6.40
C SER A 36 25.20 -8.33 -5.99
N THR A 37 24.26 -9.00 -5.33
CA THR A 37 23.06 -8.40 -4.75
C THR A 37 23.06 -8.58 -3.23
N ILE A 38 22.34 -7.69 -2.55
CA ILE A 38 22.01 -7.76 -1.13
C ILE A 38 20.49 -7.70 -0.97
N ILE A 39 19.98 -8.40 0.04
CA ILE A 39 18.55 -8.36 0.39
C ILE A 39 18.38 -7.26 1.45
N GLU A 40 17.70 -6.19 1.08
CA GLU A 40 17.30 -5.13 2.02
C GLU A 40 15.92 -5.47 2.56
N VAL A 41 15.89 -5.94 3.81
CA VAL A 41 14.65 -6.25 4.52
C VAL A 41 14.00 -4.95 4.99
N SER A 42 12.68 -4.83 4.79
CA SER A 42 11.93 -3.66 5.24
C SER A 42 12.06 -3.46 6.76
N SER A 43 12.26 -2.21 7.20
CA SER A 43 12.31 -1.86 8.62
C SER A 43 11.02 -2.22 9.38
N SER A 44 9.89 -2.33 8.67
CA SER A 44 8.59 -2.72 9.22
C SER A 44 8.23 -4.19 8.97
N TYR A 45 9.18 -5.03 8.57
CA TYR A 45 8.96 -6.45 8.21
C TYR A 45 8.16 -7.22 9.28
N ASP A 46 8.59 -7.18 10.54
CA ASP A 46 7.92 -7.93 11.61
C ASP A 46 6.48 -7.45 11.83
N THR A 47 6.25 -6.14 11.77
CA THR A 47 4.92 -5.55 11.89
C THR A 47 4.03 -5.93 10.72
N LYS A 48 4.57 -5.97 9.50
CA LYS A 48 3.86 -6.42 8.29
C LYS A 48 3.46 -7.88 8.39
N VAL A 49 4.38 -8.77 8.76
CA VAL A 49 4.11 -10.20 8.95
C VAL A 49 3.06 -10.40 10.04
N LYS A 50 3.17 -9.68 11.16
CA LYS A 50 2.18 -9.69 12.25
C LYS A 50 0.79 -9.25 11.75
N ALA A 51 0.71 -8.16 11.01
CA ALA A 51 -0.54 -7.64 10.47
C ALA A 51 -1.21 -8.61 9.48
N ALA A 52 -0.43 -9.15 8.54
CA ALA A 52 -0.90 -10.15 7.58
C ALA A 52 -1.34 -11.45 8.27
N SER A 53 -0.64 -11.89 9.32
CA SER A 53 -1.01 -13.06 10.12
C SER A 53 -2.32 -12.84 10.88
N LEU A 54 -2.51 -11.67 11.47
CA LEU A 54 -3.76 -11.27 12.12
C LEU A 54 -4.92 -11.23 11.11
N MET A 55 -4.70 -10.70 9.90
CA MET A 55 -5.69 -10.68 8.83
C MET A 55 -6.07 -12.09 8.37
N LYS A 56 -5.08 -12.97 8.11
CA LYS A 56 -5.33 -14.37 7.75
C LYS A 56 -6.16 -15.08 8.82
N LYS A 57 -5.82 -14.89 10.10
CA LYS A 57 -6.59 -15.45 11.22
C LYS A 57 -8.01 -14.88 11.28
N SER A 58 -8.16 -13.58 11.05
CA SER A 58 -9.47 -12.90 10.99
C SER A 58 -10.36 -13.48 9.90
N MET A 59 -9.83 -13.63 8.69
CA MET A 59 -10.55 -14.21 7.57
C MET A 59 -10.99 -15.64 7.86
N ASN A 60 -10.09 -16.48 8.39
CA ASN A 60 -10.41 -17.86 8.75
C ASN A 60 -11.52 -17.94 9.80
N ILE A 61 -11.46 -17.10 10.85
CA ILE A 61 -12.51 -17.07 11.88
C ILE A 61 -13.86 -16.68 11.31
N LEU A 62 -13.90 -15.66 10.43
CA LEU A 62 -15.13 -15.24 9.78
C LEU A 62 -15.67 -16.31 8.83
N LYS A 63 -14.81 -16.94 8.02
CA LYS A 63 -15.17 -18.09 7.18
C LYS A 63 -15.80 -19.20 8.03
N SER A 64 -15.12 -19.64 9.08
CA SER A 64 -15.63 -20.70 9.96
C SER A 64 -16.95 -20.34 10.60
N ASN A 65 -17.15 -19.09 11.03
CA ASN A 65 -18.43 -18.64 11.59
C ASN A 65 -19.55 -18.70 10.55
N ARG A 66 -19.27 -18.28 9.32
CA ARG A 66 -20.24 -18.28 8.21
C ARG A 66 -20.62 -19.70 7.77
N MET A 67 -19.67 -20.64 7.78
CA MET A 67 -19.92 -22.04 7.41
C MET A 67 -20.84 -22.78 8.39
N VAL A 68 -20.90 -22.36 9.66
CA VAL A 68 -21.84 -22.94 10.67
C VAL A 68 -23.29 -22.72 10.24
N SER A 69 -23.57 -21.65 9.49
CA SER A 69 -24.90 -21.34 8.96
C SER A 69 -25.24 -22.07 7.66
N SER A 70 -24.45 -23.10 7.26
CA SER A 70 -24.64 -23.88 6.02
C SER A 70 -24.64 -23.03 4.74
N VAL A 71 -23.91 -21.92 4.75
CA VAL A 71 -23.77 -21.05 3.57
C VAL A 71 -22.84 -21.71 2.56
N PHE A 72 -23.28 -21.79 1.31
CA PHE A 72 -22.45 -22.27 0.19
C PHE A 72 -21.46 -21.17 -0.23
N ILE A 73 -20.21 -21.56 -0.47
CA ILE A 73 -19.19 -20.67 -1.05
C ILE A 73 -19.30 -20.77 -2.56
N ASP A 74 -19.56 -19.64 -3.20
CA ASP A 74 -19.50 -19.49 -4.65
C ASP A 74 -18.03 -19.49 -5.09
N ASP A 75 -17.51 -20.65 -5.49
CA ASP A 75 -16.12 -20.85 -5.89
C ASP A 75 -15.79 -20.18 -7.25
N GLU A 76 -16.79 -19.90 -8.08
CA GLU A 76 -16.62 -19.13 -9.31
C GLU A 76 -16.29 -17.65 -9.01
N ASN A 77 -17.01 -17.04 -8.07
CA ASN A 77 -16.81 -15.63 -7.68
C ASN A 77 -15.89 -15.44 -6.46
N ASP A 78 -15.58 -16.49 -5.71
CA ASP A 78 -14.64 -16.52 -4.58
C ASP A 78 -13.64 -17.70 -4.75
N PRO A 79 -12.74 -17.64 -5.75
CA PRO A 79 -11.87 -18.76 -6.13
C PRO A 79 -10.80 -19.11 -5.08
N ASN A 80 -10.55 -18.23 -4.10
CA ASN A 80 -9.71 -18.53 -2.94
C ASN A 80 -10.54 -19.08 -1.75
N GLU A 81 -11.82 -19.34 -1.98
CA GLU A 81 -12.81 -19.82 -1.02
C GLU A 81 -12.79 -19.05 0.30
N THR A 82 -12.69 -17.73 0.26
CA THR A 82 -12.55 -16.95 1.49
C THR A 82 -13.82 -16.97 2.33
N GLY A 83 -14.98 -17.16 1.71
CA GLY A 83 -16.29 -17.07 2.34
C GLY A 83 -16.63 -15.63 2.74
N LEU A 84 -15.95 -14.62 2.18
CA LEU A 84 -16.11 -13.20 2.52
C LEU A 84 -16.54 -12.33 1.35
N VAL A 85 -16.60 -12.90 0.15
CA VAL A 85 -17.23 -12.26 -1.00
C VAL A 85 -18.75 -12.22 -0.79
N GLY A 86 -19.32 -11.05 -1.11
CA GLY A 86 -20.76 -10.80 -1.07
C GLY A 86 -21.52 -11.34 -2.27
N SER A 87 -22.82 -11.05 -2.34
CA SER A 87 -23.64 -11.34 -3.52
C SER A 87 -23.61 -10.19 -4.54
N PRO A 88 -23.99 -10.44 -5.81
CA PRO A 88 -24.20 -9.37 -6.79
C PRO A 88 -25.41 -8.47 -6.42
N PHE A 89 -26.32 -8.95 -5.58
CA PHE A 89 -27.47 -8.18 -5.09
C PHE A 89 -28.00 -8.70 -3.75
N SER A 90 -28.44 -7.77 -2.90
CA SER A 90 -29.27 -8.00 -1.73
C SER A 90 -30.08 -6.73 -1.42
N LEU A 91 -30.95 -6.77 -0.43
CA LEU A 91 -31.72 -5.60 0.02
C LEU A 91 -30.84 -4.47 0.58
N ILE A 92 -29.58 -4.74 0.91
CA ILE A 92 -28.63 -3.74 1.45
C ILE A 92 -27.51 -3.38 0.46
N THR A 93 -27.61 -3.84 -0.80
CA THR A 93 -26.69 -3.45 -1.88
C THR A 93 -26.92 -1.99 -2.27
N THR A 94 -25.93 -1.13 -2.06
CA THR A 94 -26.06 0.32 -2.28
C THR A 94 -25.53 0.81 -3.62
N ASP A 95 -24.61 0.08 -4.23
CA ASP A 95 -23.91 0.50 -5.45
C ASP A 95 -23.29 -0.69 -6.19
N GLU A 96 -22.86 -0.45 -7.42
CA GLU A 96 -22.05 -1.39 -8.20
C GLU A 96 -20.67 -1.61 -7.56
N GLY A 97 -20.06 -2.76 -7.81
CA GLY A 97 -18.78 -3.14 -7.24
C GLY A 97 -17.91 -3.92 -8.21
N ASP A 98 -16.60 -3.69 -8.10
CA ASP A 98 -15.56 -4.46 -8.80
C ASP A 98 -15.21 -5.69 -7.96
N LEU A 99 -15.47 -6.89 -8.50
CA LEU A 99 -15.18 -8.17 -7.85
C LEU A 99 -13.68 -8.38 -7.65
N ASP A 100 -12.86 -8.08 -8.66
CA ASP A 100 -11.41 -8.25 -8.60
C ASP A 100 -10.80 -7.36 -7.49
N ALA A 101 -11.34 -6.16 -7.33
CA ALA A 101 -10.97 -5.29 -6.21
C ALA A 101 -11.31 -5.93 -4.85
N LYS A 102 -12.43 -6.65 -4.72
CA LYS A 102 -12.77 -7.35 -3.46
C LYS A 102 -11.82 -8.50 -3.19
N LEU A 103 -11.60 -9.35 -4.20
CA LEU A 103 -10.66 -10.48 -4.14
C LEU A 103 -9.25 -10.01 -3.77
N THR A 104 -8.80 -8.90 -4.35
CA THR A 104 -7.50 -8.29 -4.03
C THR A 104 -7.39 -7.92 -2.56
N THR A 105 -8.43 -7.30 -1.98
CA THR A 105 -8.42 -6.96 -0.55
C THR A 105 -8.59 -8.15 0.39
N LEU A 106 -8.83 -9.35 -0.15
CA LEU A 106 -8.89 -10.60 0.58
C LEU A 106 -7.57 -11.39 0.49
N ASP A 107 -6.48 -10.75 0.07
CA ASP A 107 -5.11 -11.21 0.28
C ASP A 107 -4.63 -10.76 1.69
N PRO A 108 -4.20 -11.66 2.59
CA PRO A 108 -3.63 -11.27 3.88
C PRO A 108 -2.47 -10.27 3.79
N ASN A 109 -1.67 -10.30 2.72
CA ASN A 109 -0.61 -9.33 2.48
C ASN A 109 -1.13 -7.91 2.24
N PHE A 110 -2.43 -7.73 1.95
CA PHE A 110 -3.03 -6.41 1.86
C PHE A 110 -2.93 -5.65 3.19
N SER A 111 -3.00 -6.34 4.34
CA SER A 111 -2.74 -5.72 5.65
C SER A 111 -1.28 -5.27 5.81
N ALA A 112 -0.31 -6.03 5.28
CA ALA A 112 1.07 -5.59 5.23
C ALA A 112 1.25 -4.34 4.35
N GLY A 113 0.51 -4.27 3.24
CA GLY A 113 0.46 -3.08 2.38
C GLY A 113 -0.10 -1.87 3.11
N MET A 114 -1.13 -2.06 3.95
CA MET A 114 -1.65 -0.99 4.80
C MET A 114 -0.64 -0.55 5.85
N VAL A 115 0.08 -1.49 6.50
CA VAL A 115 1.16 -1.15 7.45
C VAL A 115 2.26 -0.34 6.77
N GLU A 116 2.67 -0.69 5.55
CA GLU A 116 3.65 0.10 4.79
C GLU A 116 3.20 1.56 4.66
N LEU A 117 1.96 1.79 4.24
CA LEU A 117 1.42 3.15 4.07
C LEU A 117 1.22 3.87 5.40
N MET A 118 0.80 3.15 6.46
CA MET A 118 0.63 3.71 7.81
C MET A 118 1.97 4.18 8.39
N VAL A 119 3.03 3.40 8.23
CA VAL A 119 4.39 3.76 8.66
C VAL A 119 4.91 4.96 7.85
N GLN A 120 4.66 5.00 6.54
CA GLN A 120 5.05 6.14 5.69
C GLN A 120 4.40 7.46 6.11
N ILE A 121 3.15 7.43 6.61
CA ILE A 121 2.48 8.63 7.14
C ILE A 121 2.75 8.87 8.64
N GLY A 122 3.64 8.09 9.25
CA GLY A 122 4.12 8.31 10.61
C GLY A 122 3.19 7.79 11.73
N ILE A 123 2.33 6.80 11.45
CA ILE A 123 1.54 6.16 12.52
C ILE A 123 2.45 5.28 13.39
N GLU A 124 2.46 5.57 14.68
CA GLU A 124 3.23 4.88 15.70
C GLU A 124 2.33 4.22 16.76
N LYS A 125 2.98 3.53 17.71
CA LYS A 125 2.30 2.91 18.85
C LYS A 125 1.64 3.97 19.73
N ASN A 126 0.42 3.69 20.20
CA ASN A 126 -0.43 4.55 21.01
C ASN A 126 -1.01 5.78 20.29
N ASP A 127 -0.79 5.93 18.98
CA ASP A 127 -1.42 6.98 18.19
C ASP A 127 -2.94 6.82 18.15
N THR A 128 -3.65 7.94 18.09
CA THR A 128 -5.10 7.96 17.88
C THR A 128 -5.41 8.25 16.42
N VAL A 129 -6.09 7.33 15.75
CA VAL A 129 -6.34 7.38 14.30
C VAL A 129 -7.84 7.43 14.03
N ALA A 130 -8.30 8.43 13.27
CA ALA A 130 -9.70 8.50 12.85
C ALA A 130 -9.93 7.53 11.68
N VAL A 131 -10.93 6.65 11.77
CA VAL A 131 -11.17 5.64 10.73
C VAL A 131 -12.62 5.67 10.26
N LEU A 132 -12.82 5.77 8.95
CA LEU A 132 -14.12 5.60 8.31
C LEU A 132 -14.13 4.33 7.47
N LEU A 133 -15.05 3.43 7.79
CA LEU A 133 -15.21 2.15 7.09
C LEU A 133 -16.53 2.12 6.31
N THR A 134 -16.56 1.32 5.24
CA THR A 134 -17.82 0.97 4.56
C THR A 134 -18.00 -0.54 4.49
N GLY A 135 -19.26 -1.00 4.50
CA GLY A 135 -19.58 -2.40 4.25
C GLY A 135 -19.11 -2.89 2.87
N SER A 136 -18.85 -2.00 1.93
CA SER A 136 -18.39 -2.35 0.58
C SER A 136 -17.01 -3.01 0.54
N MET A 137 -16.15 -2.82 1.53
CA MET A 137 -14.75 -3.28 1.49
C MET A 137 -14.38 -4.10 2.74
N PRO A 138 -15.01 -5.28 2.97
CA PRO A 138 -14.75 -6.07 4.17
C PRO A 138 -13.26 -6.47 4.30
N GLY A 139 -12.62 -6.93 3.22
CA GLY A 139 -11.19 -7.25 3.23
C GLY A 139 -10.30 -6.04 3.58
N GLY A 140 -10.60 -4.88 2.98
CA GLY A 140 -9.91 -3.62 3.30
C GLY A 140 -10.12 -3.15 4.74
N ASN A 141 -11.31 -3.34 5.29
CA ASN A 141 -11.61 -3.01 6.68
C ASN A 141 -10.79 -3.90 7.64
N ILE A 142 -10.74 -5.21 7.38
CA ILE A 142 -9.91 -6.15 8.16
C ILE A 142 -8.45 -5.69 8.08
N ALA A 143 -7.93 -5.47 6.87
CA ALA A 143 -6.54 -5.10 6.64
C ALA A 143 -6.11 -3.86 7.40
N VAL A 144 -6.95 -2.80 7.42
CA VAL A 144 -6.68 -1.57 8.16
C VAL A 144 -6.71 -1.80 9.66
N LEU A 145 -7.73 -2.49 10.18
CA LEU A 145 -7.87 -2.71 11.62
C LEU A 145 -6.79 -3.65 12.17
N THR A 146 -6.40 -4.71 11.44
CA THR A 146 -5.30 -5.60 11.85
C THR A 146 -3.95 -4.92 11.71
N GLY A 147 -3.77 -4.02 10.73
CA GLY A 147 -2.59 -3.17 10.61
C GLY A 147 -2.41 -2.24 11.81
N LEU A 148 -3.46 -1.51 12.19
CA LEU A 148 -3.48 -0.65 13.38
C LEU A 148 -3.24 -1.45 14.65
N LYS A 149 -3.80 -2.67 14.76
CA LYS A 149 -3.50 -3.58 15.87
C LYS A 149 -2.04 -4.00 15.91
N ALA A 150 -1.44 -4.31 14.76
CA ALA A 150 -0.05 -4.73 14.69
C ALA A 150 0.89 -3.61 15.17
N LEU A 151 0.62 -2.36 14.76
CA LEU A 151 1.31 -1.15 15.19
C LEU A 151 1.04 -0.76 16.65
N GLY A 152 -0.10 -1.19 17.21
CA GLY A 152 -0.53 -0.80 18.55
C GLY A 152 -1.12 0.62 18.60
N ALA A 153 -1.71 1.08 17.50
CA ALA A 153 -2.45 2.33 17.43
C ALA A 153 -3.93 2.14 17.79
N TYR A 154 -4.59 3.20 18.24
CA TYR A 154 -5.97 3.24 18.69
C TYR A 154 -6.89 3.86 17.62
N PRO A 155 -7.69 3.05 16.91
CA PRO A 155 -8.63 3.56 15.94
C PRO A 155 -9.93 4.08 16.59
N VAL A 156 -10.35 5.28 16.22
CA VAL A 156 -11.70 5.79 16.45
C VAL A 156 -12.51 5.51 15.20
N VAL A 157 -13.38 4.50 15.22
CA VAL A 157 -14.01 3.95 14.01
C VAL A 157 -15.47 4.40 13.87
N ILE A 158 -15.87 4.86 12.69
CA ILE A 158 -17.28 5.04 12.31
C ILE A 158 -17.55 4.26 11.03
N THR A 159 -18.59 3.43 11.05
CA THR A 159 -18.94 2.54 9.93
C THR A 159 -20.15 3.05 9.15
N SER A 160 -20.11 2.94 7.82
CA SER A 160 -21.30 3.00 6.96
C SER A 160 -21.68 1.58 6.55
N VAL A 161 -22.82 1.07 7.00
CA VAL A 161 -23.13 -0.38 6.95
C VAL A 161 -23.46 -0.89 5.56
N GLY A 162 -24.19 -0.10 4.77
CA GLY A 162 -24.52 -0.47 3.39
C GLY A 162 -23.28 -0.79 2.55
N ALA A 163 -23.43 -1.77 1.66
CA ALA A 163 -22.31 -2.34 0.93
C ALA A 163 -22.58 -2.35 -0.58
N SER A 164 -21.54 -2.19 -1.40
CA SER A 164 -21.66 -2.43 -2.84
C SER A 164 -21.83 -3.92 -3.13
N GLN A 165 -22.06 -4.26 -4.40
CA GLN A 165 -21.89 -5.64 -4.89
C GLN A 165 -20.58 -6.23 -4.38
N TRP A 166 -20.62 -7.53 -4.07
CA TRP A 166 -19.48 -8.33 -3.61
C TRP A 166 -18.88 -7.91 -2.24
N GLY A 167 -19.40 -6.86 -1.60
CA GLY A 167 -18.99 -6.44 -0.26
C GLY A 167 -19.67 -7.24 0.85
N ALA A 168 -19.70 -6.70 2.08
CA ALA A 168 -20.45 -7.30 3.20
C ALA A 168 -21.96 -7.01 3.08
N ASN A 169 -22.57 -7.44 1.97
CA ASN A 169 -23.96 -7.16 1.63
C ASN A 169 -24.93 -8.31 1.93
N HIS A 170 -24.50 -9.39 2.58
CA HIS A 170 -25.43 -10.39 3.10
C HIS A 170 -26.14 -9.85 4.34
N ILE A 171 -27.48 -9.88 4.34
CA ILE A 171 -28.30 -9.23 5.37
C ILE A 171 -28.13 -9.81 6.77
N ASP A 172 -27.67 -11.05 6.85
CA ASP A 172 -27.40 -11.84 8.04
C ASP A 172 -25.90 -11.86 8.40
N PHE A 173 -25.05 -11.23 7.59
CA PHE A 173 -23.60 -11.19 7.79
C PHE A 173 -23.00 -9.88 7.26
N THR A 174 -23.42 -8.77 7.86
CA THR A 174 -22.95 -7.43 7.54
C THR A 174 -21.55 -7.17 8.12
N TRP A 175 -20.94 -6.05 7.77
CA TRP A 175 -19.65 -5.66 8.37
C TRP A 175 -19.72 -5.54 9.90
N LEU A 176 -20.83 -5.08 10.48
CA LEU A 176 -20.93 -4.94 11.94
C LEU A 176 -20.97 -6.31 12.64
N ASP A 177 -21.53 -7.33 11.99
CA ASP A 177 -21.52 -8.71 12.46
C ASP A 177 -20.09 -9.25 12.45
N MET A 178 -19.37 -9.05 11.34
CA MET A 178 -17.95 -9.40 11.22
C MET A 178 -17.10 -8.68 12.27
N GLU A 179 -17.25 -7.36 12.40
CA GLU A 179 -16.51 -6.51 13.34
C GLU A 179 -16.71 -6.98 14.79
N LYS A 180 -17.94 -7.33 15.17
CA LYS A 180 -18.24 -7.89 16.50
C LYS A 180 -17.45 -9.18 16.75
N ILE A 181 -17.50 -10.14 15.82
CA ILE A 181 -16.79 -11.41 15.93
C ILE A 181 -15.28 -11.19 16.06
N LEU A 182 -14.71 -10.32 15.23
CA LEU A 182 -13.27 -10.01 15.26
C LEU A 182 -12.85 -9.35 16.58
N SER A 183 -13.68 -8.46 17.11
CA SER A 183 -13.42 -7.81 18.40
C SER A 183 -13.50 -8.80 19.56
N GLU A 184 -14.49 -9.70 19.59
CA GLU A 184 -14.65 -10.73 20.64
C GLU A 184 -13.51 -11.75 20.64
N LYS A 185 -12.87 -11.96 19.48
CA LYS A 185 -11.69 -12.84 19.34
C LYS A 185 -10.36 -12.11 19.52
N ASP A 186 -10.39 -10.84 19.92
CA ASP A 186 -9.20 -10.00 20.07
C ASP A 186 -8.33 -10.01 18.79
N LEU A 187 -8.94 -9.83 17.62
CA LEU A 187 -8.23 -9.76 16.33
C LEU A 187 -8.10 -8.33 15.79
N ILE A 188 -8.97 -7.43 16.23
CA ILE A 188 -8.92 -5.99 15.95
C ILE A 188 -8.80 -5.20 17.27
N PRO A 189 -8.46 -3.90 17.26
CA PRO A 189 -8.27 -3.13 18.49
C PRO A 189 -9.58 -2.83 19.23
N ASN A 190 -10.61 -2.42 18.49
CA ASN A 190 -11.92 -2.07 19.03
C ASN A 190 -12.97 -2.02 17.90
N ARG A 191 -14.24 -1.93 18.30
CA ARG A 191 -15.39 -1.77 17.41
C ARG A 191 -15.64 -0.31 17.05
N SER A 192 -16.52 -0.12 16.06
CA SER A 192 -17.12 1.16 15.71
C SER A 192 -17.79 1.84 16.91
N ILE A 193 -17.69 3.16 17.01
CA ILE A 193 -18.34 3.97 18.06
C ILE A 193 -19.67 4.58 17.60
N ALA A 194 -19.94 4.56 16.30
CA ALA A 194 -21.18 4.97 15.69
C ALA A 194 -21.30 4.35 14.29
N ALA A 195 -22.51 4.27 13.77
CA ALA A 195 -22.74 3.77 12.42
C ALA A 195 -23.83 4.54 11.67
N SER A 196 -23.77 4.53 10.36
CA SER A 196 -24.80 5.06 9.47
C SER A 196 -25.29 3.99 8.50
N ILE A 197 -26.35 4.33 7.76
CA ILE A 197 -26.86 3.48 6.68
C ILE A 197 -25.85 3.40 5.53
N GLY A 198 -25.13 4.48 5.23
CA GLY A 198 -24.29 4.56 4.04
C GLY A 198 -25.09 4.80 2.77
N GLY A 199 -24.59 4.33 1.62
CA GLY A 199 -25.18 4.56 0.31
C GLY A 199 -25.31 6.04 -0.06
N ARG A 200 -26.15 6.36 -1.06
CA ARG A 200 -26.33 7.74 -1.52
C ARG A 200 -26.87 8.64 -0.40
N ASN A 201 -26.30 9.84 -0.30
CA ASN A 201 -26.53 10.81 0.78
C ASN A 201 -26.25 10.31 2.21
N ASP A 202 -25.59 9.16 2.37
CA ASP A 202 -25.40 8.51 3.67
C ASP A 202 -26.73 8.20 4.40
N MET A 203 -27.77 7.97 3.60
CA MET A 203 -29.15 7.74 4.05
C MET A 203 -29.76 6.49 3.41
N GLY A 204 -28.97 5.72 2.66
CA GLY A 204 -29.44 4.60 1.86
C GLY A 204 -30.40 5.03 0.76
N ARG A 205 -30.22 6.22 0.17
CA ARG A 205 -31.08 6.62 -0.97
C ARG A 205 -30.88 5.62 -2.11
N LEU A 206 -31.99 5.18 -2.70
CA LEU A 206 -32.16 4.05 -3.64
C LEU A 206 -32.29 2.65 -3.02
N LEU A 207 -32.05 2.49 -1.73
CA LEU A 207 -32.51 1.29 -1.03
C LEU A 207 -34.02 1.36 -0.80
N SER A 208 -34.66 0.20 -0.77
CA SER A 208 -36.06 0.09 -0.34
C SER A 208 -36.23 0.55 1.12
N PRO A 209 -37.43 0.88 1.58
CA PRO A 209 -37.70 1.07 3.00
C PRO A 209 -37.22 -0.12 3.84
N GLU A 210 -37.46 -1.33 3.37
CA GLU A 210 -37.04 -2.58 4.03
C GLU A 210 -35.52 -2.70 4.14
N GLY A 211 -34.77 -2.46 3.05
CA GLY A 211 -33.31 -2.50 3.09
C GLY A 211 -32.72 -1.49 4.07
N ARG A 212 -33.34 -0.31 4.21
CA ARG A 212 -32.95 0.67 5.23
C ARG A 212 -33.28 0.21 6.63
N ASN A 213 -34.43 -0.44 6.84
CA ASN A 213 -34.82 -0.98 8.15
C ASN A 213 -33.85 -2.06 8.62
N ILE A 214 -33.53 -3.04 7.75
CA ILE A 214 -32.53 -4.10 8.02
C ILE A 214 -31.22 -3.49 8.53
N ILE A 215 -30.70 -2.46 7.85
CA ILE A 215 -29.46 -1.79 8.27
C ILE A 215 -29.63 -1.08 9.62
N THR A 216 -30.70 -0.32 9.82
CA THR A 216 -30.90 0.40 11.09
C THR A 216 -31.15 -0.53 12.28
N GLU A 217 -31.81 -1.66 12.05
CA GLU A 217 -32.01 -2.71 13.05
C GLU A 217 -30.69 -3.39 13.38
N ASN A 218 -29.86 -3.73 12.38
CA ASN A 218 -28.53 -4.27 12.60
C ASN A 218 -27.66 -3.32 13.46
N ILE A 219 -27.66 -2.02 13.15
CA ILE A 219 -26.98 -0.99 13.96
C ILE A 219 -27.48 -1.00 15.41
N ALA A 220 -28.79 -1.10 15.63
CA ALA A 220 -29.40 -1.14 16.95
C ALA A 220 -29.06 -2.42 17.74
N VAL A 221 -29.09 -3.59 17.08
CA VAL A 221 -28.69 -4.89 17.66
C VAL A 221 -27.24 -4.87 18.13
N HIS A 222 -26.37 -4.14 17.42
CA HIS A 222 -24.98 -3.94 17.80
C HIS A 222 -24.76 -2.86 18.86
N GLY A 223 -25.82 -2.17 19.31
CA GLY A 223 -25.78 -1.15 20.34
C GLY A 223 -25.11 0.16 19.90
N LEU A 224 -25.04 0.43 18.60
CA LEU A 224 -24.33 1.58 18.07
C LEU A 224 -25.25 2.80 17.88
N PRO A 225 -24.79 4.01 18.24
CA PRO A 225 -25.48 5.25 17.88
C PRO A 225 -25.64 5.40 16.36
N LEU A 226 -26.89 5.60 15.92
CA LEU A 226 -27.21 5.83 14.52
C LEU A 226 -26.94 7.28 14.10
N ILE A 227 -26.11 7.44 13.07
CA ILE A 227 -25.93 8.70 12.35
C ILE A 227 -26.94 8.77 11.21
N LYS A 228 -28.02 9.54 11.41
CA LYS A 228 -29.05 9.79 10.39
C LYS A 228 -29.60 11.21 10.54
N LYS A 229 -29.09 12.13 9.74
CA LYS A 229 -29.60 13.50 9.55
C LYS A 229 -30.30 13.62 8.20
N SER A 230 -30.93 14.77 7.96
CA SER A 230 -31.72 15.03 6.75
C SER A 230 -30.88 15.33 5.51
N ARG A 231 -29.63 15.78 5.68
CA ARG A 231 -28.71 16.12 4.59
C ARG A 231 -27.35 15.47 4.80
N LEU A 232 -26.66 15.20 3.68
CA LEU A 232 -25.28 14.67 3.70
C LEU A 232 -24.33 15.58 4.50
N ALA A 233 -24.41 16.90 4.31
CA ALA A 233 -23.58 17.86 5.04
C ALA A 233 -23.77 17.77 6.57
N ASP A 234 -24.99 17.48 7.04
CA ASP A 234 -25.29 17.32 8.46
C ASP A 234 -24.75 15.98 9.00
N ASN A 235 -24.82 14.91 8.20
CA ASN A 235 -24.20 13.62 8.53
C ASN A 235 -22.67 13.72 8.63
N ILE A 236 -22.04 14.50 7.75
CA ILE A 236 -20.60 14.78 7.77
C ILE A 236 -20.25 15.61 9.01
N SER A 237 -21.00 16.68 9.27
CA SER A 237 -20.79 17.53 10.44
C SER A 237 -20.97 16.77 11.76
N HIS A 238 -21.92 15.82 11.80
CA HIS A 238 -22.11 14.97 12.96
C HIS A 238 -20.92 14.02 13.19
N ARG A 239 -20.33 13.42 12.14
CA ARG A 239 -19.09 12.64 12.26
C ARG A 239 -17.92 13.46 12.80
N MET A 240 -17.73 14.67 12.26
CA MET A 240 -16.71 15.58 12.78
C MET A 240 -16.92 15.89 14.27
N LYS A 241 -18.17 16.06 14.70
CA LYS A 241 -18.50 16.25 16.12
C LYS A 241 -18.19 15.01 16.96
N ILE A 242 -18.50 13.81 16.47
CA ILE A 242 -18.16 12.56 17.16
C ILE A 242 -16.65 12.45 17.35
N PHE A 243 -15.84 12.66 16.30
CA PHE A 243 -14.38 12.68 16.43
C PHE A 243 -13.89 13.74 17.41
N LYS A 244 -14.42 14.97 17.31
CA LYS A 244 -14.07 16.09 18.19
C LYS A 244 -14.37 15.82 19.67
N ASN A 245 -15.41 15.03 19.96
CA ASN A 245 -15.78 14.65 21.32
C ASN A 245 -14.81 13.63 21.94
N ILE A 246 -14.07 12.87 21.12
CA ILE A 246 -13.05 11.93 21.59
C ILE A 246 -11.72 12.64 21.80
N ALA A 247 -11.28 13.42 20.81
CA ALA A 247 -10.07 14.22 20.85
C ALA A 247 -10.23 15.45 19.96
N LYS A 248 -9.45 16.51 20.20
CA LYS A 248 -9.39 17.62 19.23
C LYS A 248 -8.89 17.08 17.87
N ILE A 249 -9.36 17.66 16.77
CA ILE A 249 -9.06 17.14 15.42
C ILE A 249 -7.55 17.16 15.12
N ASP A 250 -6.86 18.19 15.59
CA ASP A 250 -5.40 18.37 15.51
C ASP A 250 -4.59 17.37 16.38
N ASN A 251 -5.26 16.65 17.29
CA ASN A 251 -4.62 15.61 18.12
C ASN A 251 -4.70 14.20 17.51
N TYR A 252 -5.35 14.02 16.35
CA TYR A 252 -5.33 12.75 15.65
C TYR A 252 -4.04 12.63 14.84
N SER A 253 -3.34 11.52 14.95
CA SER A 253 -2.07 11.30 14.23
C SER A 253 -2.31 11.03 12.73
N ALA A 254 -3.48 10.48 12.40
CA ALA A 254 -3.89 10.24 11.01
C ALA A 254 -5.41 10.07 10.87
N MET A 255 -5.89 10.16 9.63
CA MET A 255 -7.22 9.72 9.22
C MET A 255 -7.14 8.67 8.11
N ILE A 256 -7.87 7.56 8.27
CA ILE A 256 -7.94 6.47 7.30
C ILE A 256 -9.37 6.33 6.79
N ASN A 257 -9.55 6.38 5.48
CA ASN A 257 -10.78 6.03 4.81
C ASN A 257 -10.67 4.68 4.13
N VAL A 258 -11.66 3.81 4.31
CA VAL A 258 -11.82 2.58 3.53
C VAL A 258 -13.13 2.63 2.75
N GLY A 259 -13.04 2.50 1.43
CA GLY A 259 -14.19 2.46 0.53
C GLY A 259 -14.68 3.84 0.03
N GLY A 260 -15.79 3.82 -0.70
CA GLY A 260 -16.34 4.97 -1.45
C GLY A 260 -17.41 5.78 -0.70
N GLY A 261 -17.47 5.74 0.63
CA GLY A 261 -18.56 6.32 1.41
C GLY A 261 -18.68 7.84 1.21
N VAL A 262 -19.85 8.31 0.76
CA VAL A 262 -20.09 9.74 0.47
C VAL A 262 -19.94 10.65 1.70
N ALA A 263 -20.13 10.14 2.92
CA ALA A 263 -19.84 10.92 4.13
C ALA A 263 -18.33 11.14 4.34
N SER A 264 -17.51 10.22 3.85
CA SER A 264 -16.05 10.35 3.94
C SER A 264 -15.48 11.21 2.81
N LEU A 265 -15.92 10.95 1.58
CA LEU A 265 -15.36 11.59 0.38
C LEU A 265 -16.09 12.89 0.00
N GLY A 266 -17.35 13.03 0.39
CA GLY A 266 -18.22 14.11 -0.03
C GLY A 266 -19.09 13.72 -1.22
N THR A 267 -19.35 14.67 -2.11
CA THR A 267 -20.05 14.41 -3.38
C THR A 267 -19.40 13.29 -4.18
N SER A 268 -20.20 12.51 -4.92
CA SER A 268 -19.72 11.30 -5.63
C SER A 268 -18.59 11.56 -6.62
N PHE A 269 -18.53 12.75 -7.22
CA PHE A 269 -17.44 13.16 -8.10
C PHE A 269 -16.07 13.18 -7.41
N ASN A 270 -16.04 13.43 -6.09
CA ASN A 270 -14.79 13.56 -5.33
C ASN A 270 -14.00 12.24 -5.31
N SER A 271 -14.68 11.09 -5.43
CA SER A 271 -14.02 9.77 -5.51
C SER A 271 -13.09 9.62 -6.72
N LYS A 272 -13.35 10.36 -7.81
CA LYS A 272 -12.50 10.39 -9.01
C LYS A 272 -11.33 11.35 -8.88
N LEU A 273 -11.44 12.32 -7.97
CA LEU A 273 -10.43 13.36 -7.77
C LEU A 273 -9.40 12.96 -6.70
N LEU A 274 -9.80 12.15 -5.72
CA LEU A 274 -8.94 11.74 -4.62
C LEU A 274 -8.05 10.55 -5.03
N PRO A 275 -6.73 10.65 -4.91
CA PRO A 275 -5.83 9.56 -5.24
C PRO A 275 -5.92 8.43 -4.19
N ALA A 276 -5.70 7.19 -4.62
CA ALA A 276 -5.53 6.07 -3.71
C ALA A 276 -4.20 6.15 -2.95
N GLY A 277 -4.18 5.66 -1.72
CA GLY A 277 -3.01 5.66 -0.84
C GLY A 277 -2.92 6.95 -0.03
N ILE A 278 -1.71 7.48 0.12
CA ILE A 278 -1.46 8.70 0.88
C ILE A 278 -2.05 9.91 0.12
N VAL A 279 -2.89 10.69 0.80
CA VAL A 279 -3.53 11.89 0.25
C VAL A 279 -2.88 13.13 0.86
N ASN A 280 -2.36 14.00 0.00
CA ASN A 280 -1.76 15.26 0.39
C ASN A 280 -2.79 16.40 0.39
N ARG A 281 -2.47 17.48 1.09
CA ARG A 281 -3.32 18.68 1.14
C ARG A 281 -3.59 19.28 -0.25
N SER A 282 -2.65 19.16 -1.19
CA SER A 282 -2.81 19.60 -2.58
C SER A 282 -3.94 18.84 -3.30
N ASP A 283 -4.11 17.56 -2.98
CA ASP A 283 -5.04 16.68 -3.69
C ASP A 283 -6.49 17.01 -3.34
N VAL A 284 -6.73 17.56 -2.15
CA VAL A 284 -8.06 17.97 -1.67
C VAL A 284 -8.45 19.40 -2.05
N GLN A 285 -7.54 20.20 -2.60
CA GLN A 285 -7.85 21.57 -3.01
C GLN A 285 -8.90 21.60 -4.12
N ASN A 286 -8.72 20.76 -5.15
CA ASN A 286 -9.64 20.67 -6.30
C ASN A 286 -11.03 20.16 -5.91
N VAL A 287 -11.13 19.34 -4.87
CA VAL A 287 -12.41 18.86 -4.31
C VAL A 287 -13.22 20.02 -3.72
N SER A 288 -12.55 21.06 -3.24
CA SER A 288 -13.17 22.18 -2.52
C SER A 288 -13.58 23.35 -3.41
N LEU A 289 -13.06 23.38 -4.65
CA LEU A 289 -13.19 24.52 -5.56
C LEU A 289 -14.33 24.35 -6.59
N GLN A 290 -15.03 23.21 -6.59
CA GLN A 290 -16.17 23.00 -7.48
C GLN A 290 -17.46 23.54 -6.85
N ASP A 291 -18.13 24.45 -7.57
CA ASP A 291 -19.41 25.02 -7.17
C ASP A 291 -20.45 23.91 -6.90
N GLY A 292 -21.01 23.89 -5.69
CA GLY A 292 -22.01 22.92 -5.26
C GLY A 292 -21.47 21.60 -4.69
N GLY A 293 -20.15 21.42 -4.61
CA GLY A 293 -19.51 20.28 -3.96
C GLY A 293 -19.70 20.27 -2.44
N ILE A 294 -19.90 19.08 -1.85
CA ILE A 294 -19.89 18.90 -0.40
C ILE A 294 -18.56 18.24 -0.03
N GLU A 295 -17.81 18.87 0.86
CA GLU A 295 -16.58 18.30 1.42
C GLU A 295 -16.89 17.17 2.39
N GLY A 296 -16.27 16.01 2.18
CA GLY A 296 -16.33 14.88 3.10
C GLY A 296 -15.43 15.05 4.33
N VAL A 297 -15.55 14.12 5.28
CA VAL A 297 -14.69 14.07 6.47
C VAL A 297 -13.20 14.01 6.09
N LEU A 298 -12.85 13.23 5.06
CA LEU A 298 -11.48 13.08 4.59
C LEU A 298 -10.84 14.42 4.26
N SER A 299 -11.52 15.22 3.42
CA SER A 299 -11.04 16.55 3.02
C SER A 299 -10.89 17.49 4.23
N LYS A 300 -11.80 17.37 5.21
CA LYS A 300 -11.74 18.19 6.43
C LYS A 300 -10.54 17.83 7.31
N PHE A 301 -10.20 16.55 7.48
CA PHE A 301 -8.97 16.14 8.18
C PHE A 301 -7.71 16.61 7.44
N SER A 302 -7.63 16.38 6.13
CA SER A 302 -6.49 16.82 5.31
C SER A 302 -6.26 18.35 5.38
N LYS A 303 -7.32 19.16 5.44
CA LYS A 303 -7.22 20.62 5.61
C LYS A 303 -6.78 21.08 7.00
N ASN A 304 -6.91 20.22 8.02
CA ASN A 304 -6.37 20.45 9.36
C ASN A 304 -4.94 19.88 9.47
N ASP A 305 -4.25 19.66 8.35
CA ASP A 305 -2.88 19.15 8.28
C ASP A 305 -2.69 17.76 8.93
N ILE A 306 -3.77 16.98 9.01
CA ILE A 306 -3.70 15.58 9.46
C ILE A 306 -3.38 14.67 8.25
N PRO A 307 -2.37 13.78 8.35
CA PRO A 307 -2.09 12.79 7.31
C PRO A 307 -3.29 11.90 6.99
N VAL A 308 -3.55 11.68 5.70
CA VAL A 308 -4.70 10.90 5.25
C VAL A 308 -4.27 9.70 4.43
N LEU A 309 -4.82 8.54 4.76
CA LEU A 309 -4.75 7.32 3.95
C LEU A 309 -6.11 7.00 3.35
N HIS A 310 -6.18 6.92 2.02
CA HIS A 310 -7.39 6.62 1.26
C HIS A 310 -7.31 5.24 0.60
N VAL A 311 -7.98 4.26 1.20
CA VAL A 311 -8.10 2.88 0.70
C VAL A 311 -9.30 2.77 -0.23
N LEU A 312 -9.07 3.10 -1.49
CA LEU A 312 -10.00 2.96 -2.62
C LEU A 312 -9.19 2.77 -3.91
N ASN A 313 -9.84 2.56 -5.06
CA ASN A 313 -9.20 2.35 -6.36
C ASN A 313 -8.09 1.28 -6.26
N ILE A 314 -8.49 0.09 -5.78
CA ILE A 314 -7.61 -0.96 -5.28
C ILE A 314 -6.52 -1.34 -6.28
N LYS A 315 -6.84 -1.40 -7.57
CA LYS A 315 -5.85 -1.66 -8.63
C LYS A 315 -4.68 -0.67 -8.61
N SER A 316 -4.97 0.63 -8.57
CA SER A 316 -3.92 1.66 -8.49
C SER A 316 -3.16 1.59 -7.17
N LEU A 317 -3.85 1.26 -6.08
CA LEU A 317 -3.22 1.10 -4.76
C LEU A 317 -2.23 -0.07 -4.74
N THR A 318 -2.60 -1.22 -5.28
CA THR A 318 -1.73 -2.40 -5.35
C THR A 318 -0.58 -2.21 -6.33
N GLU A 319 -0.78 -1.51 -7.44
CA GLU A 319 0.30 -1.11 -8.35
C GLU A 319 1.37 -0.28 -7.63
N LYS A 320 0.97 0.71 -6.82
CA LYS A 320 1.90 1.51 -6.00
C LYS A 320 2.65 0.68 -4.95
N LEU A 321 2.01 -0.36 -4.42
CA LEU A 321 2.58 -1.26 -3.42
C LEU A 321 3.37 -2.42 -4.03
N GLY A 322 3.41 -2.56 -5.37
CA GLY A 322 4.03 -3.71 -6.03
C GLY A 322 3.35 -5.05 -5.71
N MET A 323 2.03 -5.02 -5.46
CA MET A 323 1.22 -6.19 -5.11
C MET A 323 0.43 -6.71 -6.33
N PRO A 324 0.16 -8.03 -6.40
CA PRO A 324 -0.69 -8.57 -7.45
C PRO A 324 -2.15 -8.11 -7.29
N PHE A 325 -2.85 -7.99 -8.42
CA PHE A 325 -4.29 -7.67 -8.47
C PHE A 325 -5.08 -8.96 -8.70
N ALA A 326 -6.06 -9.23 -7.82
CA ALA A 326 -6.87 -10.44 -7.76
C ALA A 326 -6.05 -11.76 -7.85
N PRO A 327 -5.06 -11.98 -6.95
CA PRO A 327 -4.20 -13.15 -7.03
C PRO A 327 -4.95 -14.45 -6.75
N ILE A 328 -4.71 -15.47 -7.58
CA ILE A 328 -5.20 -16.84 -7.41
C ILE A 328 -4.04 -17.80 -7.73
N PRO A 329 -3.49 -18.54 -6.75
CA PRO A 329 -3.77 -18.46 -5.31
C PRO A 329 -3.21 -17.17 -4.68
N VAL A 330 -3.66 -16.85 -3.46
CA VAL A 330 -3.07 -15.76 -2.67
C VAL A 330 -1.57 -15.99 -2.39
N PRO A 331 -0.72 -14.95 -2.44
CA PRO A 331 0.71 -15.10 -2.15
C PRO A 331 0.97 -15.47 -0.69
N GLU A 332 2.12 -16.11 -0.43
CA GLU A 332 2.54 -16.40 0.94
C GLU A 332 2.87 -15.12 1.73
N ILE A 333 2.66 -15.17 3.04
CA ILE A 333 2.98 -14.05 3.94
C ILE A 333 4.49 -13.95 4.11
N GLY A 334 5.03 -12.73 4.08
CA GLY A 334 6.46 -12.48 4.29
C GLY A 334 7.31 -12.57 3.02
N VAL A 335 6.68 -12.80 1.86
CA VAL A 335 7.35 -12.97 0.57
C VAL A 335 7.00 -11.82 -0.38
N GLY A 336 7.97 -11.38 -1.18
CA GLY A 336 7.81 -10.37 -2.22
C GLY A 336 8.33 -8.98 -1.86
N ASN A 337 8.25 -8.06 -2.82
CA ASN A 337 8.86 -6.72 -2.77
C ASN A 337 8.37 -5.87 -1.59
N LEU A 338 7.18 -6.16 -1.07
CA LEU A 338 6.63 -5.49 0.11
C LEU A 338 7.44 -5.77 1.38
N TYR A 339 8.12 -6.90 1.46
CA TYR A 339 8.83 -7.37 2.65
C TYR A 339 10.33 -7.21 2.54
N ALA A 340 10.90 -7.51 1.38
CA ALA A 340 12.32 -7.38 1.11
C ALA A 340 12.55 -7.07 -0.37
N VAL A 341 13.56 -6.24 -0.65
CA VAL A 341 13.95 -5.89 -2.01
C VAL A 341 15.39 -6.31 -2.23
N GLU A 342 15.63 -7.03 -3.33
CA GLU A 342 16.97 -7.35 -3.79
C GLU A 342 17.55 -6.10 -4.48
N LYS A 343 18.68 -5.60 -3.97
CA LYS A 343 19.39 -4.44 -4.53
C LYS A 343 20.83 -4.82 -4.86
N TYR A 344 21.41 -4.19 -5.88
CA TYR A 344 22.83 -4.38 -6.19
C TYR A 344 23.71 -3.94 -5.01
N ASN A 345 24.75 -4.72 -4.74
CA ASN A 345 25.71 -4.42 -3.69
C ASN A 345 26.62 -3.27 -4.14
N VAL A 346 26.27 -2.05 -3.74
CA VAL A 346 26.99 -0.83 -4.11
C VAL A 346 28.44 -0.87 -3.65
N LEU A 347 28.75 -1.54 -2.53
CA LEU A 347 30.14 -1.68 -2.06
C LEU A 347 30.96 -2.56 -3.02
N VAL A 348 30.42 -3.68 -3.47
CA VAL A 348 31.09 -4.54 -4.46
C VAL A 348 31.22 -3.81 -5.80
N ALA A 349 30.19 -3.11 -6.24
CA ALA A 349 30.24 -2.27 -7.45
C ALA A 349 31.33 -1.20 -7.34
N LEU A 350 31.47 -0.54 -6.18
CA LEU A 350 32.52 0.44 -5.92
C LEU A 350 33.92 -0.18 -5.92
N ILE A 351 34.10 -1.35 -5.31
CA ILE A 351 35.38 -2.08 -5.34
C ILE A 351 35.76 -2.45 -6.77
N CYS A 352 34.81 -2.98 -7.55
CA CYS A 352 35.00 -3.29 -8.98
C CYS A 352 35.41 -2.04 -9.78
N LEU A 353 34.78 -0.90 -9.51
CA LEU A 353 35.14 0.38 -10.13
C LEU A 353 36.56 0.83 -9.76
N ILE A 354 36.93 0.73 -8.48
CA ILE A 354 38.28 1.09 -8.02
C ILE A 354 39.34 0.20 -8.69
N VAL A 355 39.12 -1.12 -8.76
CA VAL A 355 40.03 -2.06 -9.43
C VAL A 355 40.21 -1.70 -10.89
N LEU A 356 39.13 -1.33 -11.58
CA LEU A 356 39.15 -0.87 -12.96
C LEU A 356 39.99 0.41 -13.13
N CYS A 357 39.75 1.43 -12.31
CA CYS A 357 40.49 2.68 -12.34
C CYS A 357 41.98 2.47 -12.06
N ILE A 358 42.34 1.65 -11.06
CA ILE A 358 43.73 1.33 -10.75
C ILE A 358 44.39 0.60 -11.92
N SER A 359 43.70 -0.36 -12.53
CA SER A 359 44.24 -1.12 -13.67
C SER A 359 44.58 -0.20 -14.85
N VAL A 360 43.68 0.73 -15.19
CA VAL A 360 43.91 1.74 -16.23
C VAL A 360 45.05 2.69 -15.83
N PHE A 361 45.09 3.15 -14.59
CA PHE A 361 46.14 4.04 -14.09
C PHE A 361 47.52 3.37 -14.14
N VAL A 362 47.64 2.12 -13.71
CA VAL A 362 48.90 1.36 -13.72
C VAL A 362 49.41 1.20 -15.16
N VAL A 363 48.54 0.83 -16.11
CA VAL A 363 48.90 0.73 -17.52
C VAL A 363 49.33 2.09 -18.08
N GLY A 364 48.60 3.16 -17.77
CA GLY A 364 48.95 4.52 -18.19
C GLY A 364 50.29 4.99 -17.62
N TYR A 365 50.56 4.70 -16.35
CA TYR A 365 51.82 5.03 -15.69
C TYR A 365 53.00 4.25 -16.28
N GLN A 366 52.85 2.94 -16.47
CA GLN A 366 53.86 2.10 -17.12
C GLN A 366 54.13 2.59 -18.55
N SER A 367 53.08 2.89 -19.31
CA SER A 367 53.19 3.44 -20.67
C SER A 367 53.96 4.76 -20.67
N LYS A 368 53.68 5.68 -19.73
CA LYS A 368 54.42 6.95 -19.58
C LYS A 368 55.90 6.72 -19.28
N LYS A 369 56.22 5.75 -18.41
CA LYS A 369 57.60 5.38 -18.07
C LYS A 369 58.33 4.79 -19.27
N GLU A 370 57.73 3.85 -19.99
CA GLU A 370 58.31 3.27 -21.21
C GLU A 370 58.58 4.35 -22.29
N ILE A 371 57.64 5.28 -22.50
CA ILE A 371 57.82 6.40 -23.46
C ILE A 371 59.00 7.29 -23.03
N LYS A 372 59.07 7.66 -21.74
CA LYS A 372 60.17 8.49 -21.21
C LYS A 372 61.52 7.81 -21.37
N GLU A 373 61.63 6.53 -21.04
CA GLU A 373 62.88 5.75 -21.21
C GLU A 373 63.26 5.61 -22.69
N HIS A 374 62.29 5.43 -23.58
CA HIS A 374 62.55 5.36 -25.02
C HIS A 374 63.10 6.69 -25.56
N LEU A 375 62.48 7.82 -25.19
CA LEU A 375 62.94 9.17 -25.54
C LEU A 375 64.37 9.42 -25.04
N ILE A 376 64.67 9.13 -23.77
CA ILE A 376 66.02 9.32 -23.19
C ILE A 376 67.09 8.54 -23.99
N ASN A 377 66.76 7.33 -24.44
CA ASN A 377 67.74 6.44 -25.06
C ASN A 377 67.93 6.65 -26.57
N HIS A 378 66.95 7.23 -27.27
CA HIS A 378 66.95 7.32 -28.75
C HIS A 378 66.82 8.74 -29.29
N GLU A 379 66.24 9.67 -28.53
CA GLU A 379 66.08 11.09 -28.91
C GLU A 379 66.19 12.00 -27.66
N PRO A 380 67.39 12.20 -27.10
CA PRO A 380 67.55 12.97 -25.87
C PRO A 380 67.22 14.47 -26.01
N ASP A 381 67.27 15.01 -27.23
CA ASP A 381 67.00 16.43 -27.52
C ASP A 381 65.51 16.79 -27.53
N SER A 382 64.60 15.81 -27.55
CA SER A 382 63.14 16.03 -27.51
C SER A 382 62.55 16.09 -26.08
N LEU A 383 63.40 16.06 -25.05
CA LEU A 383 63.02 16.19 -23.62
C LEU A 383 63.14 17.61 -23.04
N LEU A 384 63.55 18.59 -23.86
CA LEU A 384 63.65 20.01 -23.50
C LEU A 384 62.33 20.77 -23.63
#